data_AF-A0A0S7YXW4-F1
#
_entry.id   AF-A0A0S7YXW4-F1
#
_cell.length_a   1.000
_cell.length_b   1.000
_cell.length_c   1.000
_cell.angle_alpha   90.00
_cell.angle_beta   90.00
_cell.angle_gamma   90.00
#
_symmetry.space_group_name_H-M   'P 1'
#
loop_
_entity.id
_entity.type
_entity.pdbx_description
1 polymer ?
#
loop_
_entity_poly.entity_id
_entity_poly.type
_entity_poly.pdbx_seq_one_letter_code
_entity_poly.pdbx_strand_id
1 'polypeptide(L)' 'EAREVLDPNTVRILERNLSVIEQAIEDSRQALAQDPENEFLAAHLERVYERKLSYLREAARVAEWST' A
#
# COMPACT_ATOMS: atom_id res chain seq x y z
N GLU A 1 7.13 27.86 -10.21
CA GLU A 1 5.75 27.40 -10.02
C GLU A 1 5.77 26.26 -9.02
N ALA A 2 5.56 26.57 -7.74
CA ALA A 2 5.59 25.57 -6.69
C ALA A 2 4.19 24.94 -6.60
N ARG A 3 4.02 23.76 -7.20
CA ARG A 3 2.92 22.83 -6.91
C ARG A 3 2.74 22.75 -5.39
N GLU A 4 1.62 23.27 -4.89
CA GLU A 4 1.36 23.31 -3.45
C GLU A 4 1.23 21.89 -2.90
N VAL A 5 1.92 21.66 -1.78
CA VAL A 5 2.10 20.36 -1.13
C VAL A 5 0.78 19.97 -0.48
N LEU A 6 0.38 18.70 -0.59
CA LEU A 6 -0.73 18.12 0.18
C LEU A 6 -0.63 18.53 1.65
N ASP A 7 -1.78 18.79 2.29
CA ASP A 7 -1.82 19.09 3.73
C ASP A 7 -0.99 18.05 4.52
N PRO A 8 -0.06 18.46 5.40
CA PRO A 8 0.82 17.55 6.11
C PRO A 8 0.09 16.46 6.93
N ASN A 9 -1.13 16.72 7.42
CA ASN A 9 -1.91 15.68 8.10
C ASN A 9 -2.43 14.64 7.10
N THR A 10 -2.83 15.05 5.90
CA THR A 10 -3.20 14.14 4.82
C THR A 10 -2.03 13.23 4.47
N VAL A 11 -0.84 13.79 4.25
CA VAL A 11 0.38 13.02 3.97
C VAL A 11 0.65 12.00 5.07
N ARG A 12 0.63 12.43 6.34
CA ARG A 12 0.85 11.55 7.50
C ARG A 12 -0.16 10.40 7.58
N ILE A 13 -1.43 10.66 7.24
CA ILE A 13 -2.47 9.62 7.22
C ILE A 13 -2.21 8.63 6.08
N LEU A 14 -1.84 9.12 4.89
CA LEU A 14 -1.51 8.27 3.75
C LEU A 14 -0.32 7.36 4.05
N GLU A 15 0.74 7.90 4.65
CA GLU A 15 1.93 7.14 5.05
C GLU A 15 1.61 6.07 6.11
N ARG A 16 0.82 6.42 7.13
CA ARG A 16 0.39 5.47 8.16
C ARG A 16 -0.42 4.31 7.57
N ASN A 17 -1.32 4.60 6.64
CA ASN A 17 -2.11 3.56 6.00
C ASN A 17 -1.25 2.68 5.09
N LEU A 18 -0.31 3.28 4.35
CA LEU A 18 0.64 2.53 3.52
C LEU A 18 1.51 1.60 4.38
N SER A 19 1.99 2.05 5.54
CA SER A 19 2.81 1.20 6.42
C SER A 19 2.06 -0.04 6.91
N VAL A 20 0.74 0.05 7.13
CA VAL A 20 -0.08 -1.11 7.47
C VAL A 20 -0.14 -2.11 6.31
N ILE A 21 -0.23 -1.62 5.07
CA ILE A 21 -0.19 -2.49 3.88
C ILE A 21 1.18 -3.15 3.72
N GLU A 22 2.28 -2.41 3.93
CA GLU A 22 3.63 -2.99 3.89
C GLU A 22 3.81 -4.10 4.93
N GLN A 23 3.35 -3.88 6.16
CA GLN A 23 3.42 -4.91 7.21
C GLN A 23 2.66 -6.17 6.80
N ALA A 24 1.47 -6.04 6.23
CA ALA A 24 0.69 -7.18 5.75
C ALA A 24 1.39 -7.96 4.62
N ILE A 25 2.16 -7.27 3.76
CA ILE A 25 2.98 -7.93 2.72
C ILE A 25 4.10 -8.73 3.36
N GLU A 26 4.80 -8.15 4.33
CA GLU A 26 5.89 -8.82 5.02
C GLU A 26 5.40 -10.06 5.78
N ASP A 27 4.30 -9.94 6.53
CA ASP A 27 3.68 -11.07 7.24
C ASP A 27 3.28 -12.18 6.26
N SER A 28 2.70 -11.81 5.10
CA SER A 28 2.31 -12.77 4.06
C SER A 28 3.52 -13.47 3.42
N ARG A 29 4.61 -12.73 3.19
CA ARG A 29 5.87 -13.30 2.67
C ARG A 29 6.49 -14.28 3.67
N GLN A 30 6.50 -13.93 4.96
CA GLN A 30 7.01 -14.81 6.00
C GLN A 30 6.18 -16.09 6.10
N ALA A 31 4.85 -15.99 6.07
CA ALA A 31 3.97 -17.15 6.07
C ALA A 31 4.22 -18.05 4.85
N LEU A 32 4.33 -17.48 3.64
CA LEU A 32 4.59 -18.24 2.41
C LEU A 32 6.00 -18.87 2.40
N ALA A 33 6.98 -18.24 3.05
CA ALA A 33 8.31 -18.83 3.20
C ALA A 33 8.30 -20.08 4.11
N GLN A 34 7.37 -20.15 5.07
CA GLN A 34 7.18 -21.33 5.93
C GLN A 34 6.37 -22.43 5.23
N ASP A 35 5.48 -22.05 4.31
CA ASP A 35 4.62 -22.99 3.57
C ASP A 35 4.51 -22.60 2.08
N PRO A 36 5.54 -22.91 1.26
CA PRO A 36 5.62 -22.42 -0.13
C PRO A 36 4.59 -23.01 -1.08
N GLU A 37 4.03 -24.18 -0.77
CA GLU A 37 3.02 -24.86 -1.60
C GLU A 37 1.59 -24.39 -1.30
N ASN A 38 1.44 -23.46 -0.36
CA ASN A 38 0.13 -22.94 0.04
C ASN A 38 -0.43 -21.93 -0.97
N GLU A 39 -1.26 -22.41 -1.89
CA GLU A 39 -1.92 -21.59 -2.90
C GLU A 39 -2.74 -20.43 -2.31
N PHE A 40 -3.34 -20.62 -1.13
CA PHE A 40 -4.09 -19.56 -0.46
C PHE A 40 -3.16 -18.41 -0.05
N LEU A 41 -1.98 -18.70 0.52
CA LEU A 41 -0.99 -17.68 0.89
C LEU A 41 -0.44 -16.96 -0.33
N ALA A 42 -0.16 -17.68 -1.43
CA ALA A 42 0.27 -17.08 -2.68
C ALA A 42 -0.79 -16.10 -3.24
N ALA A 43 -2.05 -16.54 -3.32
CA ALA A 43 -3.14 -15.70 -3.78
C ALA A 43 -3.45 -14.54 -2.82
N HIS A 44 -3.26 -14.72 -1.50
CA HIS A 44 -3.41 -13.65 -0.53
C HIS A 44 -2.35 -12.57 -0.71
N LEU A 45 -1.09 -12.96 -0.90
CA LEU A 45 0.02 -12.04 -1.15
C LEU A 45 -0.20 -11.21 -2.42
N GLU A 46 -0.67 -11.82 -3.50
CA GLU A 46 -1.05 -11.12 -4.73
C GLU A 46 -2.12 -10.05 -4.48
N ARG A 47 -3.22 -10.41 -3.79
CA ARG A 47 -4.29 -9.45 -3.42
C ARG A 47 -3.77 -8.29 -2.58
N VAL A 48 -2.78 -8.53 -1.71
CA VAL A 48 -2.20 -7.45 -0.90
C VAL A 48 -1.40 -6.48 -1.78
N TYR A 49 -0.65 -6.97 -2.77
CA TYR A 49 0.04 -6.11 -3.74
C TYR A 49 -0.93 -5.30 -4.61
N GLU A 50 -2.01 -5.90 -5.07
CA GLU A 50 -3.05 -5.19 -5.83
C GLU A 50 -3.65 -4.05 -5.00
N ARG A 51 -3.92 -4.32 -3.71
CA ARG A 51 -4.42 -3.29 -2.79
C ARG A 51 -3.40 -2.16 -2.57
N LYS A 52 -2.11 -2.48 -2.44
CA LYS A 52 -1.03 -1.47 -2.38
C LYS A 52 -1.02 -0.59 -3.62
N LEU A 53 -1.07 -1.20 -4.81
CA LEU A 53 -1.06 -0.49 -6.08
C LEU A 53 -2.29 0.41 -6.24
N SER A 54 -3.47 -0.09 -5.89
CA SER A 54 -4.71 0.70 -5.88
C SER A 54 -4.60 1.91 -4.96
N TYR A 55 -4.08 1.70 -3.74
CA TYR A 55 -3.92 2.76 -2.76
C TYR A 55 -2.95 3.86 -3.22
N LEU A 56 -1.80 3.48 -3.78
CA LEU A 56 -0.82 4.43 -4.31
C LEU A 56 -1.36 5.24 -5.48
N ARG A 57 -2.13 4.61 -6.37
CA ARG A 57 -2.80 5.31 -7.48
C ARG A 57 -3.83 6.31 -6.98
N GLU A 58 -4.61 5.95 -5.97
CA GLU A 58 -5.57 6.87 -5.35
C GLU A 58 -4.87 8.05 -4.66
N ALA A 59 -3.81 7.78 -3.88
CA ALA A 59 -3.01 8.82 -3.25
C ALA A 59 -2.40 9.79 -4.28
N ALA A 60 -1.90 9.27 -5.41
CA ALA A 60 -1.39 10.09 -6.51
C ALA A 60 -2.49 10.97 -7.13
N ARG A 61 -3.69 10.43 -7.35
CA ARG A 61 -4.84 11.24 -7.85
C ARG A 61 -5.24 12.34 -6.87
N VAL A 62 -5.23 12.06 -5.57
CA VAL A 62 -5.53 13.09 -4.55
C VAL A 62 -4.47 14.19 -4.59
N ALA A 63 -3.20 13.84 -4.78
CA ALA A 63 -2.13 14.82 -4.99
C ALA A 63 -2.33 15.66 -6.27
N GLU A 64 -2.85 15.05 -7.33
CA GLU A 64 -3.20 15.73 -8.59
C GLU A 64 -4.49 16.57 -8.52
N TRP A 65 -5.46 16.23 -7.66
CA TRP A 65 -6.72 16.97 -7.49
C TRP A 65 -6.64 18.11 -6.50
N SER A 66 -5.60 18.13 -5.66
CA SER A 66 -5.37 19.23 -4.70
C SER A 66 -4.71 20.46 -5.34
N THR A 67 -4.58 20.46 -6.68
CA THR A 67 -4.10 21.56 -7.53
C THR A 67 -5.24 22.18 -8.33
#